data_AF-A0A397U028-F1
#
_entry.id   AF-A0A397U028-F1
#
_cell.length_a   1.000
_cell.length_b   1.000
_cell.length_c   1.000
_cell.angle_alpha   90.00
_cell.angle_beta   90.00
_cell.angle_gamma   90.00
#
_symmetry.space_group_name_H-M   'P 1'
#
loop_
_entity.id
_entity.type
_entity.pdbx_description
1 polymer ?
#
loop_
_entity_poly.entity_id
_entity_poly.type
_entity_poly.pdbx_seq_one_letter_code
_entity_poly.pdbx_strand_id
1 'polypeptide(L)'
;MEKTKKSLIEEEPFDKFSAESWLKSDLPDFEGTVIERGDDNYEKECYQYASSSYLEEGIIQPAYIIKAKNESDVIKAINYASDKKIAVAIRTGGHQYSGASSTNGNNIQLDLSQTYKDFTWDNEDCTSVTIGISFSLGEFNAKLREKNRFVPHGQCQSVNVGGHVQTGGYGQLARSFGLLADHVEKFRIITADGQARWVVRNFSQDKDLFFAVLGGSPGNFGVLTHITLKVFRDQDYPNSRGLRAVYPYNRQCVKALLDIMVEMTDENFPADYDYTITVLSEPKLHPGLETYDTKYDTKDAPRVYWPPVIIVFAQWANLEGDRQVYDPNFIGKIKQAGGDGQIQVDDDIYTPMSTLTGDWTFPIEREFKLPYVKRVYMSNSSAQRLKDYEWTDWVSGRIDNGNIWDSPDPMVQLTFDLSLSVQIQCYGGLNSRYFQNGKKNLTSFSWRDTNIVCVLDAFYNDAEYDRVREWQQENDKGVGNSDAPFCEYDRRVLWGSHDLDLSANQQYYYDQNPEEKYEKLCKVKQTYDPSGVFTPNRFCIGLPPADSEVDSEMQSKTKKAIEKEVLATKPKERPQLSAKERFWEVVNMKREPGGLIPLWDTWGTSFYNFQRLHDYFTH
;
A
#
# COMPACT_ATOMS: atom_id res chain seq x y z
N MET A 1 50.44 12.26 -46.88
CA MET A 1 50.15 12.91 -45.58
C MET A 1 48.76 12.42 -45.21
N GLU A 2 48.65 11.34 -44.44
CA GLU A 2 48.71 11.35 -42.95
C GLU A 2 47.61 12.25 -42.37
N LYS A 3 46.75 11.86 -41.43
CA LYS A 3 46.74 10.72 -40.49
C LYS A 3 45.33 10.59 -39.88
N THR A 4 44.86 9.36 -39.78
CA THR A 4 44.22 8.71 -38.61
C THR A 4 43.47 9.55 -37.57
N LYS A 5 42.19 9.24 -37.38
CA LYS A 5 41.58 9.00 -36.06
C LYS A 5 40.41 8.02 -36.19
N LYS A 6 40.72 6.73 -35.99
CA LYS A 6 39.82 5.79 -35.32
C LYS A 6 39.58 6.35 -33.91
N SER A 7 38.33 6.56 -33.51
CA SER A 7 37.96 6.58 -32.09
C SER A 7 36.97 5.45 -31.86
N LEU A 8 37.41 4.53 -31.03
CA LEU A 8 36.70 3.38 -30.52
C LEU A 8 35.56 3.88 -29.63
N ILE A 9 34.32 3.65 -30.06
CA ILE A 9 33.26 3.17 -29.18
C ILE A 9 32.61 2.06 -30.01
N GLU A 10 33.25 0.90 -30.00
CA GLU A 10 32.49 -0.34 -30.11
C GLU A 10 31.61 -0.32 -28.87
N GLU A 11 30.34 0.05 -29.01
CA GLU A 11 29.32 -0.50 -28.13
C GLU A 11 29.49 -2.01 -28.30
N GLU A 12 30.04 -2.68 -27.28
CA GLU A 12 29.94 -4.13 -27.26
C GLU A 12 28.46 -4.43 -27.43
N PRO A 13 28.07 -5.20 -28.46
CA PRO A 13 26.73 -5.71 -28.48
C PRO A 13 26.62 -6.49 -27.19
N PHE A 14 25.66 -6.13 -26.33
CA PHE A 14 25.14 -7.08 -25.36
C PHE A 14 24.75 -8.29 -26.20
N ASP A 15 25.61 -9.29 -26.20
CA ASP A 15 25.41 -10.51 -26.96
C ASP A 15 23.99 -10.96 -26.65
N LYS A 16 23.20 -11.18 -27.69
CA LYS A 16 21.90 -11.83 -27.59
C LYS A 16 22.13 -13.26 -27.10
N PHE A 17 22.44 -13.42 -25.82
CA PHE A 17 22.44 -14.69 -25.13
C PHE A 17 20.98 -14.98 -24.80
N SER A 18 20.43 -16.04 -25.41
CA SER A 18 19.11 -16.53 -25.04
C SER A 18 19.13 -17.01 -23.58
N ALA A 19 18.30 -16.38 -22.72
CA ALA A 19 18.10 -16.66 -21.30
C ALA A 19 18.08 -18.15 -20.91
N GLU A 20 17.51 -18.98 -21.78
CA GLU A 20 17.35 -20.41 -21.49
C GLU A 20 18.68 -21.16 -21.31
N SER A 21 19.81 -20.65 -21.83
CA SER A 21 21.04 -21.45 -21.90
C SER A 21 22.02 -21.29 -20.74
N TRP A 22 22.02 -20.18 -20.00
CA TRP A 22 23.06 -19.93 -18.98
C TRP A 22 22.54 -19.92 -17.53
N LEU A 23 21.30 -19.47 -17.26
CA LEU A 23 20.72 -19.56 -15.92
C LEU A 23 20.33 -20.99 -15.55
N LYS A 24 19.93 -21.83 -16.53
CA LYS A 24 19.76 -23.29 -16.31
C LYS A 24 21.09 -24.03 -16.08
N SER A 25 22.22 -23.53 -16.61
CA SER A 25 23.53 -24.11 -16.30
C SER A 25 24.06 -23.68 -14.93
N ASP A 26 23.76 -22.44 -14.51
CA ASP A 26 24.23 -21.86 -13.24
C ASP A 26 23.28 -22.12 -12.05
N LEU A 27 22.00 -22.44 -12.29
CA LEU A 27 21.02 -22.88 -11.28
C LEU A 27 20.49 -24.30 -11.59
N PRO A 28 21.31 -25.36 -11.40
CA PRO A 28 20.86 -26.72 -11.64
C PRO A 28 19.64 -27.08 -10.76
N ASP A 29 18.72 -27.85 -11.32
CA ASP A 29 17.47 -28.31 -10.67
C ASP A 29 16.56 -27.17 -10.15
N PHE A 30 16.61 -25.98 -10.77
CA PHE A 30 15.68 -24.88 -10.48
C PHE A 30 14.29 -25.20 -11.06
N GLU A 31 13.25 -25.15 -10.23
CA GLU A 31 11.89 -25.53 -10.64
C GLU A 31 10.99 -24.35 -11.01
N GLY A 32 11.38 -23.15 -10.60
CA GLY A 32 10.67 -21.91 -10.87
C GLY A 32 10.82 -21.44 -12.32
N THR A 33 10.40 -20.20 -12.56
CA THR A 33 10.52 -19.56 -13.88
C THR A 33 11.49 -18.39 -13.81
N VAL A 34 12.30 -18.25 -14.84
CA VAL A 34 13.19 -17.10 -15.06
C VAL A 34 12.68 -16.38 -16.30
N ILE A 35 12.53 -15.07 -16.19
CA ILE A 35 12.10 -14.18 -17.27
C ILE A 35 13.17 -13.10 -17.42
N GLU A 36 13.69 -12.93 -18.63
CA GLU A 36 14.72 -11.94 -18.94
C GLU A 36 14.12 -10.69 -19.57
N ARG A 37 14.80 -9.55 -19.42
CA ARG A 37 14.46 -8.34 -20.14
C ARG A 37 14.51 -8.59 -21.65
N GLY A 38 13.36 -8.41 -22.31
CA GLY A 38 13.20 -8.67 -23.75
C GLY A 38 12.39 -9.92 -24.07
N ASP A 39 12.09 -10.77 -23.09
CA ASP A 39 11.11 -11.85 -23.25
C ASP A 39 9.70 -11.27 -23.46
N ASP A 40 8.87 -11.97 -24.25
CA ASP A 40 7.52 -11.50 -24.63
C ASP A 40 6.62 -11.17 -23.42
N ASN A 41 6.81 -11.87 -22.30
CA ASN A 41 6.04 -11.67 -21.07
C ASN A 41 6.72 -10.75 -20.04
N TYR A 42 7.92 -10.25 -20.31
CA TYR A 42 8.69 -9.43 -19.36
C TYR A 42 7.89 -8.22 -18.87
N GLU A 43 7.31 -7.44 -19.78
CA GLU A 43 6.55 -6.22 -19.44
C GLU A 43 5.37 -6.53 -18.51
N LYS A 44 4.69 -7.66 -18.74
CA LYS A 44 3.58 -8.11 -17.89
C LYS A 44 4.08 -8.50 -16.50
N GLU A 45 5.16 -9.26 -16.44
CA GLU A 45 5.67 -9.83 -15.19
C GLU A 45 6.46 -8.81 -14.37
N CYS A 46 7.00 -7.77 -15.01
CA CYS A 46 7.71 -6.67 -14.37
C CYS A 46 6.78 -5.65 -13.71
N TYR A 47 5.51 -5.61 -14.15
CA TYR A 47 4.48 -4.73 -13.62
C TYR A 47 4.43 -4.75 -12.08
N GLN A 48 4.31 -3.57 -11.49
CA GLN A 48 4.05 -3.38 -10.06
C GLN A 48 2.67 -2.74 -9.91
N TYR A 49 1.93 -3.17 -8.89
CA TYR A 49 0.63 -2.61 -8.51
C TYR A 49 0.66 -1.08 -8.46
N ALA A 50 1.75 -0.57 -7.91
CA ALA A 50 1.91 0.80 -7.53
C ALA A 50 3.23 1.32 -8.09
N SER A 51 3.13 2.14 -9.13
CA SER A 51 4.26 2.91 -9.65
C SER A 51 3.93 4.39 -9.47
N SER A 52 4.44 4.99 -8.41
CA SER A 52 4.51 6.45 -8.37
C SER A 52 5.38 6.87 -9.55
N SER A 53 4.84 7.50 -10.60
CA SER A 53 5.47 8.36 -11.64
C SER A 53 6.86 8.08 -12.21
N TYR A 54 7.61 7.10 -11.74
CA TYR A 54 9.06 6.97 -11.82
C TYR A 54 9.45 5.90 -12.84
N LEU A 55 8.66 5.79 -13.92
CA LEU A 55 9.09 5.09 -15.12
C LEU A 55 10.44 5.65 -15.63
N GLU A 56 10.81 6.88 -15.23
CA GLU A 56 12.07 7.54 -15.57
C GLU A 56 13.23 7.33 -14.57
N GLU A 57 13.00 6.90 -13.31
CA GLU A 57 14.09 6.70 -12.32
C GLU A 57 14.61 5.26 -12.27
N GLY A 58 14.12 4.41 -13.18
CA GLY A 58 14.70 3.11 -13.47
C GLY A 58 14.83 2.24 -12.22
N ILE A 59 13.76 1.99 -11.46
CA ILE A 59 13.74 1.01 -10.34
C ILE A 59 12.77 -0.16 -10.59
N ILE A 60 12.17 -0.24 -11.78
CA ILE A 60 11.27 -1.32 -12.21
C ILE A 60 11.71 -1.86 -13.57
N GLN A 61 13.02 -2.05 -13.71
CA GLN A 61 13.65 -2.62 -14.90
C GLN A 61 14.71 -3.66 -14.49
N PRO A 62 14.37 -4.72 -13.74
CA PRO A 62 15.32 -5.79 -13.42
C PRO A 62 15.85 -6.43 -14.70
N ALA A 63 17.08 -6.93 -14.70
CA ALA A 63 17.54 -7.77 -15.80
C ALA A 63 16.78 -9.11 -15.83
N TYR A 64 16.49 -9.64 -14.63
CA TYR A 64 15.83 -10.94 -14.47
C TYR A 64 14.70 -10.87 -13.45
N ILE A 65 13.58 -11.51 -13.78
CA ILE A 65 12.51 -11.80 -12.84
C ILE A 65 12.54 -13.31 -12.57
N ILE A 66 12.78 -13.67 -11.32
CA ILE A 66 12.83 -15.06 -10.87
C ILE A 66 11.57 -15.35 -10.06
N LYS A 67 10.68 -16.17 -10.61
CA LYS A 67 9.48 -16.67 -9.93
C LYS A 67 9.82 -17.99 -9.25
N ALA A 68 10.22 -17.94 -7.99
CA ALA A 68 10.64 -19.13 -7.25
C ALA A 68 9.43 -20.01 -6.91
N LYS A 69 9.52 -21.32 -7.18
CA LYS A 69 8.42 -22.24 -6.89
C LYS A 69 8.44 -22.72 -5.44
N ASN A 70 9.63 -22.85 -4.86
CA ASN A 70 9.83 -23.40 -3.52
C ASN A 70 11.05 -22.79 -2.83
N GLU A 71 11.32 -23.19 -1.58
CA GLU A 71 12.45 -22.69 -0.79
C GLU A 71 13.83 -23.00 -1.40
N SER A 72 13.97 -24.13 -2.11
CA SER A 72 15.22 -24.51 -2.78
C SER A 72 15.56 -23.51 -3.89
N ASP A 73 14.58 -23.12 -4.69
CA ASP A 73 14.72 -22.06 -5.71
C ASP A 73 15.14 -20.73 -5.09
N VAL A 74 14.54 -20.35 -3.95
CA VAL A 74 14.89 -19.12 -3.22
C VAL A 74 16.35 -19.12 -2.79
N ILE A 75 16.81 -20.21 -2.14
CA ILE A 75 18.19 -20.34 -1.68
C ILE A 75 19.17 -20.32 -2.86
N LYS A 76 18.83 -21.00 -3.96
CA LYS A 76 19.62 -21.00 -5.20
C LYS A 76 19.76 -19.59 -5.78
N ALA A 77 18.67 -18.84 -5.87
CA ALA A 77 18.69 -17.46 -6.36
C ALA A 77 19.54 -16.54 -5.46
N ILE A 78 19.43 -16.66 -4.14
CA ILE A 78 20.23 -15.87 -3.18
C ILE A 78 21.72 -16.21 -3.30
N ASN A 79 22.08 -17.51 -3.33
CA ASN A 79 23.47 -17.94 -3.45
C ASN A 79 24.09 -17.45 -4.76
N TYR A 80 23.38 -17.62 -5.88
CA TYR A 80 23.80 -17.10 -7.17
C TYR A 80 24.02 -15.58 -7.12
N ALA A 81 23.07 -14.84 -6.56
CA ALA A 81 23.18 -13.39 -6.44
C ALA A 81 24.39 -12.98 -5.58
N SER A 82 24.64 -13.67 -4.47
CA SER A 82 25.80 -13.46 -3.60
C SER A 82 27.13 -13.73 -4.32
N ASP A 83 27.23 -14.88 -5.03
CA ASP A 83 28.43 -15.29 -5.76
C ASP A 83 28.77 -14.32 -6.91
N LYS A 84 27.74 -13.83 -7.59
CA LYS A 84 27.87 -12.92 -8.74
C LYS A 84 27.86 -11.44 -8.34
N LYS A 85 27.66 -11.12 -7.05
CA LYS A 85 27.52 -9.74 -6.53
C LYS A 85 26.39 -8.96 -7.22
N ILE A 86 25.26 -9.64 -7.41
CA ILE A 86 24.03 -9.09 -7.98
C ILE A 86 23.07 -8.80 -6.83
N ALA A 87 22.39 -7.65 -6.86
CA ALA A 87 21.39 -7.33 -5.85
C ALA A 87 20.03 -7.96 -6.18
N VAL A 88 19.24 -8.22 -5.14
CA VAL A 88 17.93 -8.89 -5.20
C VAL A 88 16.87 -7.99 -4.56
N ALA A 89 15.87 -7.61 -5.34
CA ALA A 89 14.60 -7.07 -4.83
C ALA A 89 13.61 -8.20 -4.61
N ILE A 90 12.96 -8.19 -3.45
CA ILE A 90 11.99 -9.24 -3.08
C ILE A 90 10.58 -8.72 -3.33
N ARG A 91 9.79 -9.47 -4.09
CA ARG A 91 8.39 -9.17 -4.36
C ARG A 91 7.47 -10.24 -3.79
N THR A 92 6.42 -9.81 -3.10
CA THR A 92 5.23 -10.65 -2.83
C THR A 92 4.04 -10.12 -3.60
N GLY A 93 3.30 -9.15 -3.03
CA GLY A 93 2.13 -8.56 -3.69
C GLY A 93 2.46 -7.40 -4.64
N GLY A 94 3.71 -6.92 -4.70
CA GLY A 94 4.10 -5.78 -5.54
C GLY A 94 3.47 -4.43 -5.15
N HIS A 95 2.92 -4.34 -3.93
CA HIS A 95 2.17 -3.17 -3.41
C HIS A 95 3.05 -2.07 -2.79
N GLN A 96 4.37 -2.08 -3.01
CA GLN A 96 5.24 -1.02 -2.49
C GLN A 96 5.06 0.23 -3.37
N TYR A 97 4.72 1.38 -2.76
CA TYR A 97 4.19 2.52 -3.52
C TYR A 97 5.17 3.20 -4.48
N SER A 98 6.46 2.96 -4.32
CA SER A 98 7.49 3.55 -5.14
C SER A 98 8.09 2.57 -6.15
N GLY A 99 7.68 1.30 -6.16
CA GLY A 99 8.30 0.25 -6.97
C GLY A 99 9.53 -0.41 -6.34
N ALA A 100 9.86 -0.13 -5.07
CA ALA A 100 11.04 -0.67 -4.38
C ALA A 100 10.99 -2.19 -4.11
N SER A 101 9.86 -2.85 -4.40
CA SER A 101 9.80 -4.33 -4.55
C SER A 101 10.39 -4.83 -5.87
N SER A 102 10.95 -3.93 -6.68
CA SER A 102 11.68 -4.19 -7.92
C SER A 102 13.06 -3.54 -7.90
N THR A 103 13.78 -3.65 -9.01
CA THR A 103 15.16 -3.21 -9.15
C THR A 103 15.49 -2.83 -10.60
N ASN A 104 16.77 -2.65 -10.91
CA ASN A 104 17.26 -2.12 -12.16
C ASN A 104 18.60 -2.71 -12.60
N GLY A 105 19.10 -2.28 -13.75
CA GLY A 105 20.40 -2.70 -14.25
C GLY A 105 20.47 -4.22 -14.39
N ASN A 106 21.54 -4.83 -13.86
CA ASN A 106 21.77 -6.28 -13.89
C ASN A 106 21.15 -7.05 -12.72
N ASN A 107 20.33 -6.38 -11.90
CA ASN A 107 19.79 -6.94 -10.66
C ASN A 107 18.57 -7.84 -10.90
N ILE A 108 18.26 -8.63 -9.87
CA ILE A 108 17.19 -9.64 -9.88
C ILE A 108 15.97 -9.13 -9.11
N GLN A 109 14.79 -9.28 -9.69
CA GLN A 109 13.54 -9.29 -8.93
C GLN A 109 13.16 -10.74 -8.60
N LEU A 110 13.21 -11.09 -7.33
CA LEU A 110 12.76 -12.39 -6.81
C LEU A 110 11.29 -12.32 -6.41
N ASP A 111 10.43 -12.90 -7.25
CA ASP A 111 8.99 -12.96 -7.06
C ASP A 111 8.59 -14.21 -6.28
N LEU A 112 7.98 -13.96 -5.12
CA LEU A 112 7.51 -14.93 -4.15
C LEU A 112 5.98 -14.89 -3.99
N SER A 113 5.25 -14.30 -4.94
CA SER A 113 3.79 -14.12 -4.88
C SER A 113 3.00 -15.41 -4.66
N GLN A 114 3.55 -16.56 -5.05
CA GLN A 114 2.91 -17.89 -4.93
C GLN A 114 3.75 -18.93 -4.17
N THR A 115 4.93 -18.58 -3.65
CA THR A 115 5.91 -19.55 -3.13
C THR A 115 5.55 -20.11 -1.75
N TYR A 116 5.04 -19.27 -0.84
CA TYR A 116 4.79 -19.62 0.56
C TYR A 116 3.30 -19.43 0.89
N LYS A 117 2.49 -20.45 0.56
CA LYS A 117 1.03 -20.48 0.72
C LYS A 117 0.56 -21.48 1.79
N ASP A 118 1.40 -21.75 2.78
CA ASP A 118 1.09 -22.61 3.92
C ASP A 118 0.44 -21.83 5.08
N PHE A 119 -0.55 -22.45 5.74
CA PHE A 119 -1.28 -21.88 6.88
C PHE A 119 -1.50 -22.98 7.94
N THR A 120 -1.19 -22.72 9.21
CA THR A 120 -1.36 -23.68 10.30
C THR A 120 -1.73 -23.00 11.62
N TRP A 121 -2.73 -23.54 12.32
CA TRP A 121 -3.02 -23.18 13.70
C TRP A 121 -2.02 -23.87 14.64
N ASP A 122 -1.30 -23.09 15.45
CA ASP A 122 -0.22 -23.60 16.29
C ASP A 122 -0.70 -24.08 17.67
N ASN A 123 -1.98 -23.87 17.98
CA ASN A 123 -2.61 -24.29 19.22
C ASN A 123 -4.10 -24.65 19.06
N GLU A 124 -4.61 -25.45 20.00
CA GLU A 124 -5.99 -25.98 19.96
C GLU A 124 -7.05 -24.88 20.00
N ASP A 125 -6.80 -23.79 20.74
CA ASP A 125 -7.74 -22.68 20.87
C ASP A 125 -7.69 -21.69 19.68
N CYS A 126 -6.86 -21.96 18.66
CA CYS A 126 -6.73 -21.16 17.45
C CYS A 126 -6.42 -19.67 17.73
N THR A 127 -5.55 -19.37 18.70
CA THR A 127 -5.11 -18.00 19.02
C THR A 127 -3.68 -17.71 18.58
N SER A 128 -2.95 -18.72 18.10
CA SER A 128 -1.64 -18.59 17.46
C SER A 128 -1.67 -19.27 16.09
N VAL A 129 -1.13 -18.60 15.08
CA VAL A 129 -1.14 -19.06 13.69
C VAL A 129 0.20 -18.81 13.02
N THR A 130 0.72 -19.82 12.33
CA THR A 130 1.85 -19.67 11.40
C THR A 130 1.34 -19.60 9.97
N ILE A 131 1.77 -18.58 9.23
CA ILE A 131 1.34 -18.31 7.86
C ILE A 131 2.53 -17.95 6.97
N GLY A 132 2.49 -18.41 5.72
CA GLY A 132 3.42 -18.01 4.67
C GLY A 132 3.19 -16.56 4.19
N ILE A 133 4.25 -15.90 3.75
CA ILE A 133 4.21 -14.49 3.33
C ILE A 133 3.43 -14.20 2.04
N SER A 134 3.09 -15.23 1.26
CA SER A 134 2.48 -15.10 -0.06
C SER A 134 0.95 -14.99 -0.03
N PHE A 135 0.33 -15.11 1.16
CA PHE A 135 -1.10 -14.84 1.30
C PHE A 135 -1.41 -13.37 1.05
N SER A 136 -2.43 -13.11 0.26
CA SER A 136 -3.10 -11.81 0.20
C SER A 136 -3.86 -11.57 1.52
N LEU A 137 -4.11 -10.31 1.87
CA LEU A 137 -4.87 -9.96 3.07
C LEU A 137 -6.31 -10.50 3.00
N GLY A 138 -6.89 -10.57 1.79
CA GLY A 138 -8.20 -11.19 1.57
C GLY A 138 -8.21 -12.69 1.94
N GLU A 139 -7.27 -13.46 1.40
CA GLU A 139 -7.14 -14.90 1.74
C GLU A 139 -6.83 -15.10 3.23
N PHE A 140 -5.95 -14.26 3.80
CA PHE A 140 -5.59 -14.33 5.21
C PHE A 140 -6.80 -14.08 6.13
N ASN A 141 -7.54 -13.00 5.88
CA ASN A 141 -8.75 -12.68 6.63
C ASN A 141 -9.79 -13.80 6.53
N ALA A 142 -9.99 -14.37 5.34
CA ALA A 142 -10.91 -15.49 5.14
C ALA A 142 -10.54 -16.71 5.98
N LYS A 143 -9.26 -17.08 6.02
CA LYS A 143 -8.76 -18.18 6.86
C LYS A 143 -8.99 -17.97 8.34
N LEU A 144 -8.82 -16.75 8.85
CA LEU A 144 -9.10 -16.43 10.25
C LEU A 144 -10.59 -16.53 10.58
N ARG A 145 -11.45 -16.05 9.66
CA ARG A 145 -12.91 -16.08 9.83
C ARG A 145 -13.48 -17.49 9.93
N GLU A 146 -12.85 -18.50 9.30
CA GLU A 146 -13.23 -19.92 9.44
C GLU A 146 -13.26 -20.38 10.92
N LYS A 147 -12.53 -19.70 11.81
CA LYS A 147 -12.47 -19.97 13.24
C LYS A 147 -12.97 -18.82 14.11
N ASN A 148 -13.71 -17.86 13.57
CA ASN A 148 -14.14 -16.65 14.30
C ASN A 148 -12.95 -15.93 14.95
N ARG A 149 -11.89 -15.74 14.14
CA ARG A 149 -10.66 -15.03 14.52
C ARG A 149 -10.45 -13.79 13.67
N PHE A 150 -9.70 -12.85 14.22
CA PHE A 150 -9.29 -11.64 13.51
C PHE A 150 -7.97 -11.10 14.04
N VAL A 151 -7.33 -10.22 13.28
CA VAL A 151 -6.10 -9.49 13.64
C VAL A 151 -6.08 -8.20 12.83
N PRO A 152 -5.53 -7.07 13.34
CA PRO A 152 -5.41 -5.86 12.54
C PRO A 152 -4.56 -6.12 11.28
N HIS A 153 -5.08 -5.70 10.13
CA HIS A 153 -4.37 -5.66 8.86
C HIS A 153 -4.91 -4.52 7.98
N GLY A 154 -4.31 -4.32 6.82
CA GLY A 154 -4.66 -3.27 5.85
C GLY A 154 -5.97 -3.49 5.11
N GLN A 155 -6.38 -2.47 4.37
CA GLN A 155 -7.72 -2.41 3.78
C GLN A 155 -7.76 -2.85 2.30
N CYS A 156 -6.62 -3.02 1.62
CA CYS A 156 -6.61 -3.52 0.25
C CYS A 156 -6.44 -5.03 0.25
N GLN A 157 -7.42 -5.78 -0.24
CA GLN A 157 -7.38 -7.25 -0.11
C GLN A 157 -6.24 -7.92 -0.89
N SER A 158 -5.77 -7.29 -1.98
CA SER A 158 -4.70 -7.79 -2.85
C SER A 158 -3.29 -7.59 -2.30
N VAL A 159 -3.14 -6.78 -1.24
CA VAL A 159 -1.85 -6.64 -0.54
C VAL A 159 -1.45 -7.99 0.03
N ASN A 160 -0.17 -8.36 -0.06
CA ASN A 160 0.33 -9.59 0.55
C ASN A 160 0.94 -9.35 1.93
N VAL A 161 0.80 -10.37 2.80
CA VAL A 161 1.27 -10.38 4.20
C VAL A 161 2.74 -10.01 4.31
N GLY A 162 3.61 -10.53 3.42
CA GLY A 162 5.07 -10.37 3.53
C GLY A 162 5.58 -8.92 3.59
N GLY A 163 5.20 -8.09 2.63
CA GLY A 163 5.57 -6.66 2.65
C GLY A 163 4.79 -5.87 3.69
N HIS A 164 3.52 -6.24 3.90
CA HIS A 164 2.63 -5.55 4.82
C HIS A 164 3.08 -5.64 6.28
N VAL A 165 3.48 -6.81 6.75
CA VAL A 165 3.96 -6.99 8.14
C VAL A 165 5.28 -6.27 8.40
N GLN A 166 6.20 -6.25 7.42
CA GLN A 166 7.51 -5.59 7.55
C GLN A 166 7.41 -4.06 7.57
N THR A 167 6.31 -3.51 7.06
CA THR A 167 6.00 -2.07 7.10
C THR A 167 5.07 -1.69 8.26
N GLY A 168 4.73 -2.63 9.15
CA GLY A 168 3.89 -2.43 10.32
C GLY A 168 2.56 -3.16 10.20
N GLY A 169 1.89 -2.96 9.08
CA GLY A 169 0.54 -3.48 8.83
C GLY A 169 -0.53 -2.56 9.40
N TYR A 170 -0.62 -1.38 8.78
CA TYR A 170 -1.56 -0.31 9.10
C TYR A 170 -2.95 -0.60 8.51
N GLY A 171 -4.02 -0.25 9.23
CA GLY A 171 -5.39 -0.43 8.75
C GLY A 171 -6.46 -0.07 9.79
N GLN A 172 -7.73 -0.40 9.52
CA GLN A 172 -8.89 0.06 10.31
C GLN A 172 -8.71 -0.14 11.81
N LEU A 173 -8.24 -1.32 12.23
CA LEU A 173 -8.17 -1.74 13.63
C LEU A 173 -6.96 -1.18 14.40
N ALA A 174 -6.10 -0.36 13.78
CA ALA A 174 -4.80 -0.03 14.35
C ALA A 174 -4.88 0.74 15.67
N ARG A 175 -5.91 1.58 15.87
CA ARG A 175 -6.06 2.32 17.12
C ARG A 175 -6.51 1.40 18.26
N SER A 176 -7.48 0.52 18.01
CA SER A 176 -8.00 -0.42 19.01
C SER A 176 -7.12 -1.64 19.27
N PHE A 177 -6.32 -2.09 18.30
CA PHE A 177 -5.55 -3.35 18.39
C PHE A 177 -4.05 -3.21 18.09
N GLY A 178 -3.59 -2.05 17.64
CA GLY A 178 -2.21 -1.84 17.21
C GLY A 178 -1.95 -2.32 15.79
N LEU A 179 -0.68 -2.32 15.39
CA LEU A 179 -0.25 -2.76 14.06
C LEU A 179 -0.28 -4.29 13.95
N LEU A 180 -0.40 -4.85 12.73
CA LEU A 180 -0.26 -6.30 12.50
C LEU A 180 1.04 -6.84 13.13
N ALA A 181 2.14 -6.13 12.91
CA ALA A 181 3.47 -6.47 13.39
C ALA A 181 3.58 -6.49 14.92
N ASP A 182 2.69 -5.78 15.64
CA ASP A 182 2.63 -5.84 17.10
C ASP A 182 2.19 -7.23 17.60
N HIS A 183 1.62 -8.07 16.73
CA HIS A 183 1.15 -9.42 17.07
C HIS A 183 2.10 -10.54 16.62
N VAL A 184 3.21 -10.23 15.94
CA VAL A 184 4.22 -11.20 15.48
C VAL A 184 5.03 -11.76 16.64
N GLU A 185 4.89 -13.05 16.95
CA GLU A 185 5.67 -13.72 18.01
C GLU A 185 7.08 -14.12 17.52
N LYS A 186 7.16 -14.57 16.27
CA LYS A 186 8.39 -14.98 15.60
C LYS A 186 8.20 -14.94 14.09
N PHE A 187 9.29 -14.94 13.35
CA PHE A 187 9.27 -15.09 11.90
C PHE A 187 10.40 -15.97 11.41
N ARG A 188 10.25 -16.53 10.20
CA ARG A 188 11.28 -17.31 9.52
C ARG A 188 11.85 -16.50 8.37
N ILE A 189 13.17 -16.44 8.28
CA ILE A 189 13.89 -15.64 7.28
C ILE A 189 15.05 -16.43 6.69
N ILE A 190 15.34 -16.22 5.40
CA ILE A 190 16.55 -16.71 4.71
C ILE A 190 17.47 -15.52 4.49
N THR A 191 18.65 -15.54 5.10
CA THR A 191 19.65 -14.47 5.03
C THR A 191 20.60 -14.64 3.84
N ALA A 192 21.53 -13.69 3.63
CA ALA A 192 22.38 -13.68 2.43
C ALA A 192 23.37 -14.85 2.35
N ASP A 193 23.57 -15.55 3.48
CA ASP A 193 24.32 -16.81 3.58
C ASP A 193 23.49 -18.05 3.15
N GLY A 194 22.27 -17.85 2.65
CA GLY A 194 21.35 -18.91 2.22
C GLY A 194 20.75 -19.73 3.36
N GLN A 195 20.97 -19.36 4.63
CA GLN A 195 20.49 -20.12 5.78
C GLN A 195 19.12 -19.63 6.26
N ALA A 196 18.17 -20.56 6.34
CA ALA A 196 16.86 -20.32 6.94
C ALA A 196 16.94 -20.36 8.48
N ARG A 197 16.36 -19.36 9.16
CA ARG A 197 16.31 -19.31 10.63
C ARG A 197 14.99 -18.74 11.14
N TRP A 198 14.56 -19.22 12.31
CA TRP A 198 13.47 -18.59 13.07
C TRP A 198 14.06 -17.50 13.97
N VAL A 199 13.41 -16.35 14.01
CA VAL A 199 13.78 -15.19 14.81
C VAL A 199 12.62 -14.90 15.76
N VAL A 200 12.86 -14.98 17.06
CA VAL A 200 11.83 -14.94 18.12
C VAL A 200 11.87 -13.61 18.86
N ARG A 201 10.72 -12.93 18.97
CA ARG A 201 10.57 -11.58 19.54
C ARG A 201 11.29 -11.38 20.89
N ASN A 202 11.17 -12.37 21.77
CA ASN A 202 11.64 -12.26 23.16
C ASN A 202 12.96 -13.01 23.42
N PHE A 203 13.63 -13.50 22.37
CA PHE A 203 14.92 -14.18 22.52
C PHE A 203 16.07 -13.18 22.37
N SER A 204 16.99 -13.14 23.32
CA SER A 204 18.01 -12.08 23.41
C SER A 204 18.93 -12.02 22.19
N GLN A 205 19.27 -13.16 21.59
CA GLN A 205 20.14 -13.25 20.41
C GLN A 205 19.45 -12.77 19.12
N ASP A 206 18.11 -12.73 19.11
CA ASP A 206 17.29 -12.39 17.95
C ASP A 206 16.84 -10.93 17.94
N LYS A 207 17.02 -10.20 19.04
CA LYS A 207 16.45 -8.86 19.24
C LYS A 207 16.80 -7.87 18.13
N ASP A 208 18.04 -7.88 17.68
CA ASP A 208 18.52 -6.92 16.69
C ASP A 208 17.96 -7.23 15.30
N LEU A 209 17.92 -8.50 14.89
CA LEU A 209 17.32 -8.90 13.61
C LEU A 209 15.79 -8.74 13.65
N PHE A 210 15.15 -9.05 14.77
CA PHE A 210 13.71 -8.83 14.96
C PHE A 210 13.35 -7.34 14.83
N PHE A 211 14.12 -6.49 15.52
CA PHE A 211 13.99 -5.04 15.44
C PHE A 211 14.15 -4.53 14.01
N ALA A 212 15.13 -5.06 13.28
CA ALA A 212 15.48 -4.61 11.94
C ALA A 212 14.48 -5.05 10.87
N VAL A 213 14.06 -6.32 10.85
CA VAL A 213 13.12 -6.85 9.84
C VAL A 213 11.74 -6.20 9.94
N LEU A 214 11.28 -5.90 11.16
CA LEU A 214 10.02 -5.21 11.38
C LEU A 214 10.25 -3.70 11.52
N GLY A 215 10.35 -3.02 10.37
CA GLY A 215 10.46 -1.56 10.27
C GLY A 215 11.72 -1.02 9.60
N GLY A 216 12.69 -1.87 9.22
CA GLY A 216 13.95 -1.47 8.59
C GLY A 216 13.94 -1.62 7.07
N SER A 217 12.87 -1.19 6.41
CA SER A 217 12.59 -1.39 4.98
C SER A 217 12.41 -2.88 4.59
N PRO A 218 11.28 -3.26 3.96
CA PRO A 218 11.02 -4.65 3.58
C PRO A 218 12.14 -5.26 2.71
N GLY A 219 12.45 -6.53 2.96
CA GLY A 219 13.36 -7.32 2.13
C GLY A 219 14.85 -7.00 2.29
N ASN A 220 15.22 -6.05 3.15
CA ASN A 220 16.61 -5.57 3.27
C ASN A 220 17.55 -6.44 4.12
N PHE A 221 17.00 -7.38 4.89
CA PHE A 221 17.76 -8.25 5.80
C PHE A 221 17.66 -9.73 5.44
N GLY A 222 16.98 -10.07 4.34
CA GLY A 222 16.69 -11.44 3.94
C GLY A 222 15.28 -11.64 3.40
N VAL A 223 15.04 -12.85 2.90
CA VAL A 223 13.73 -13.30 2.45
C VAL A 223 12.91 -13.78 3.63
N LEU A 224 11.97 -12.97 4.09
CA LEU A 224 10.94 -13.38 5.04
C LEU A 224 10.07 -14.47 4.38
N THR A 225 9.94 -15.64 5.00
CA THR A 225 9.15 -16.76 4.42
C THR A 225 7.85 -17.02 5.17
N HIS A 226 7.89 -16.92 6.50
CA HIS A 226 6.74 -17.19 7.37
C HIS A 226 6.72 -16.26 8.58
N ILE A 227 5.53 -16.01 9.12
CA ILE A 227 5.33 -15.33 10.40
C ILE A 227 4.42 -16.17 11.29
N THR A 228 4.65 -16.12 12.60
CA THR A 228 3.72 -16.62 13.62
C THR A 228 3.09 -15.43 14.33
N LEU A 229 1.76 -15.37 14.35
CA LEU A 229 0.97 -14.27 14.89
C LEU A 229 0.09 -14.74 16.05
N LYS A 230 -0.10 -13.89 17.05
CA LYS A 230 -1.28 -13.95 17.91
C LYS A 230 -2.48 -13.36 17.20
N VAL A 231 -3.64 -13.99 17.36
CA VAL A 231 -4.92 -13.51 16.80
C VAL A 231 -5.99 -13.46 17.89
N PHE A 232 -7.02 -12.67 17.64
CA PHE A 232 -8.11 -12.39 18.56
C PHE A 232 -9.34 -13.24 18.28
N ARG A 233 -10.17 -13.47 19.30
CA ARG A 233 -11.41 -14.25 19.21
C ARG A 233 -12.60 -13.29 19.28
N ASP A 234 -13.61 -13.50 18.46
CA ASP A 234 -14.82 -12.65 18.48
C ASP A 234 -15.49 -12.61 19.87
N GLN A 235 -15.51 -13.74 20.58
CA GLN A 235 -16.13 -13.85 21.90
C GLN A 235 -15.49 -12.95 22.98
N ASP A 236 -14.24 -12.50 22.76
CA ASP A 236 -13.57 -11.59 23.69
C ASP A 236 -14.02 -10.12 23.49
N TYR A 237 -14.77 -9.85 22.40
CA TYR A 237 -15.24 -8.53 21.97
C TYR A 237 -16.74 -8.55 21.63
N PRO A 238 -17.60 -8.95 22.60
CA PRO A 238 -19.03 -9.06 22.38
C PRO A 238 -19.63 -7.68 22.07
N ASN A 239 -20.79 -7.65 21.42
CA ASN A 239 -21.52 -6.40 21.15
C ASN A 239 -20.75 -5.36 20.30
N SER A 240 -19.64 -5.70 19.64
CA SER A 240 -19.00 -4.82 18.67
C SER A 240 -19.98 -4.30 17.60
N ARG A 241 -19.76 -3.06 17.17
CA ARG A 241 -20.61 -2.32 16.22
C ARG A 241 -19.77 -1.75 15.09
N GLY A 242 -20.37 -1.57 13.92
CA GLY A 242 -19.71 -1.00 12.76
C GLY A 242 -20.64 -0.13 11.94
N LEU A 243 -20.09 0.92 11.35
CA LEU A 243 -20.73 1.70 10.30
C LEU A 243 -19.84 1.65 9.06
N ARG A 244 -20.41 1.19 7.94
CA ARG A 244 -19.88 1.40 6.61
C ARG A 244 -20.88 2.24 5.84
N ALA A 245 -20.49 3.44 5.44
CA ALA A 245 -21.36 4.32 4.67
C ALA A 245 -20.62 4.92 3.47
N VAL A 246 -21.38 5.20 2.42
CA VAL A 246 -20.92 5.97 1.26
C VAL A 246 -21.82 7.18 1.10
N TYR A 247 -21.23 8.36 1.12
CA TYR A 247 -21.90 9.64 0.94
C TYR A 247 -21.47 10.28 -0.38
N PRO A 248 -22.35 11.07 -1.03
CA PRO A 248 -21.93 11.91 -2.14
C PRO A 248 -20.84 12.88 -1.68
N TYR A 249 -19.86 13.16 -2.55
CA TYR A 249 -18.85 14.16 -2.23
C TYR A 249 -19.47 15.54 -1.97
N ASN A 250 -19.07 16.14 -0.86
CA ASN A 250 -19.35 17.52 -0.50
C ASN A 250 -18.25 18.01 0.46
N ARG A 251 -17.61 19.15 0.17
CA ARG A 251 -16.51 19.66 0.98
C ARG A 251 -16.90 19.90 2.44
N GLN A 252 -18.10 20.45 2.70
CA GLN A 252 -18.57 20.70 4.06
C GLN A 252 -18.80 19.40 4.83
N CYS A 253 -19.31 18.35 4.16
CA CYS A 253 -19.41 17.00 4.74
C CYS A 253 -18.02 16.44 5.09
N VAL A 254 -17.03 16.54 4.19
CA VAL A 254 -15.65 16.11 4.47
C VAL A 254 -15.09 16.84 5.69
N LYS A 255 -15.24 18.17 5.74
CA LYS A 255 -14.78 18.98 6.88
C LYS A 255 -15.45 18.54 8.18
N ALA A 256 -16.78 18.41 8.21
CA ALA A 256 -17.52 18.01 9.40
C ALA A 256 -17.14 16.61 9.89
N LEU A 257 -16.93 15.66 8.97
CA LEU A 257 -16.44 14.32 9.30
C LEU A 257 -15.02 14.34 9.87
N LEU A 258 -14.15 15.24 9.39
CA LEU A 258 -12.80 15.44 9.92
C LEU A 258 -12.80 16.16 11.28
N ASP A 259 -13.73 17.07 11.52
CA ASP A 259 -13.88 17.73 12.84
C ASP A 259 -14.14 16.68 13.94
N ILE A 260 -14.93 15.63 13.65
CA ILE A 260 -15.11 14.47 14.54
C ILE A 260 -13.78 13.73 14.76
N MET A 261 -12.98 13.56 13.72
CA MET A 261 -11.67 12.93 13.84
C MET A 261 -10.71 13.74 14.73
N VAL A 262 -10.79 15.08 14.67
CA VAL A 262 -10.02 15.95 15.57
C VAL A 262 -10.41 15.73 17.03
N GLU A 263 -11.69 15.52 17.34
CA GLU A 263 -12.14 15.16 18.71
C GLU A 263 -11.46 13.86 19.20
N MET A 264 -11.26 12.88 18.31
CA MET A 264 -10.62 11.61 18.66
C MET A 264 -9.14 11.73 19.03
N THR A 265 -8.49 12.85 18.68
CA THR A 265 -7.10 13.11 19.06
C THR A 265 -6.95 13.59 20.50
N ASP A 266 -8.06 13.81 21.22
CA ASP A 266 -8.04 14.08 22.65
C ASP A 266 -7.49 12.88 23.43
N GLU A 267 -6.66 13.14 24.43
CA GLU A 267 -5.99 12.11 25.22
C GLU A 267 -6.96 11.20 26.00
N ASN A 268 -8.16 11.71 26.31
CA ASN A 268 -9.18 11.00 27.05
C ASN A 268 -10.19 10.28 26.15
N PHE A 269 -10.06 10.39 24.82
CA PHE A 269 -10.94 9.69 23.92
C PHE A 269 -10.80 8.16 24.12
N PRO A 270 -11.90 7.40 24.23
CA PRO A 270 -11.85 5.94 24.43
C PRO A 270 -11.01 5.27 23.35
N ALA A 271 -10.38 4.13 23.64
CA ALA A 271 -9.41 3.45 22.75
C ALA A 271 -10.02 2.41 21.80
N ASP A 272 -11.33 2.21 21.84
CA ASP A 272 -12.09 1.12 21.20
C ASP A 272 -12.86 1.54 19.92
N TYR A 273 -13.00 2.83 19.65
CA TYR A 273 -13.53 3.39 18.40
C TYR A 273 -12.53 3.60 17.25
N ASP A 274 -12.54 2.79 16.20
CA ASP A 274 -11.72 3.08 15.02
C ASP A 274 -12.49 3.89 13.97
N TYR A 275 -11.80 4.81 13.27
CA TYR A 275 -12.44 5.73 12.34
C TYR A 275 -11.54 6.11 11.17
N THR A 276 -12.06 5.95 9.95
CA THR A 276 -11.39 6.26 8.69
C THR A 276 -12.37 6.91 7.73
N ILE A 277 -11.89 7.95 7.04
CA ILE A 277 -12.59 8.58 5.92
C ILE A 277 -11.74 8.38 4.67
N THR A 278 -12.36 7.97 3.57
CA THR A 278 -11.73 7.90 2.25
C THR A 278 -12.52 8.74 1.27
N VAL A 279 -11.89 9.67 0.57
CA VAL A 279 -12.49 10.42 -0.53
C VAL A 279 -11.93 9.87 -1.84
N LEU A 280 -12.82 9.43 -2.72
CA LEU A 280 -12.49 8.96 -4.06
C LEU A 280 -13.12 9.88 -5.07
N SER A 281 -12.33 10.36 -6.04
CA SER A 281 -12.89 11.02 -7.23
C SER A 281 -13.23 10.01 -8.31
N GLU A 282 -13.96 10.45 -9.34
CA GLU A 282 -14.21 9.62 -10.52
C GLU A 282 -12.90 9.25 -11.25
N PRO A 283 -12.64 7.96 -11.56
CA PRO A 283 -11.53 7.56 -12.41
C PRO A 283 -11.77 8.02 -13.85
N LYS A 284 -10.93 8.90 -14.39
CA LYS A 284 -11.02 9.29 -15.81
C LYS A 284 -10.17 8.37 -16.69
N LEU A 285 -10.75 7.26 -17.13
CA LEU A 285 -10.15 6.39 -18.16
C LEU A 285 -10.46 6.97 -19.56
N HIS A 286 -9.45 7.50 -20.26
CA HIS A 286 -9.67 8.05 -21.60
C HIS A 286 -10.01 6.96 -22.64
N PRO A 287 -10.89 7.25 -23.62
CA PRO A 287 -11.11 6.35 -24.75
C PRO A 287 -9.80 6.09 -25.51
N GLY A 288 -9.41 4.81 -25.62
CA GLY A 288 -8.20 4.39 -26.33
C GLY A 288 -6.95 4.21 -25.46
N LEU A 289 -6.99 4.52 -24.16
CA LEU A 289 -5.92 4.11 -23.25
C LEU A 289 -6.01 2.59 -23.00
N GLU A 290 -5.02 1.85 -23.47
CA GLU A 290 -4.78 0.47 -23.02
C GLU A 290 -4.31 0.53 -21.55
N THR A 291 -5.19 0.25 -20.60
CA THR A 291 -4.81 -0.06 -19.22
C THR A 291 -4.16 -1.44 -19.16
N TYR A 292 -3.35 -1.71 -18.12
CA TYR A 292 -2.80 -3.04 -17.87
C TYR A 292 -3.88 -4.13 -17.96
N ASP A 293 -5.09 -3.89 -17.47
CA ASP A 293 -6.17 -4.88 -17.55
C ASP A 293 -6.68 -5.08 -18.96
N THR A 294 -6.92 -3.99 -19.71
CA THR A 294 -7.35 -4.13 -21.11
C THR A 294 -6.30 -4.76 -22.01
N LYS A 295 -5.01 -4.62 -21.65
CA LYS A 295 -3.87 -5.14 -22.41
C LYS A 295 -3.48 -6.57 -22.00
N TYR A 296 -3.58 -6.91 -20.71
CA TYR A 296 -3.00 -8.14 -20.14
C TYR A 296 -3.91 -8.90 -19.15
N ASP A 297 -5.02 -8.32 -18.66
CA ASP A 297 -5.99 -8.95 -17.75
C ASP A 297 -7.39 -9.07 -18.37
N THR A 298 -7.57 -10.14 -19.16
CA THR A 298 -8.77 -10.35 -19.96
C THR A 298 -9.78 -11.24 -19.22
N LYS A 299 -10.88 -10.65 -18.74
CA LYS A 299 -12.30 -11.04 -18.98
C LYS A 299 -13.27 -10.94 -17.79
N ASP A 300 -12.80 -11.05 -16.53
CA ASP A 300 -13.72 -11.33 -15.41
C ASP A 300 -13.76 -10.27 -14.30
N ALA A 301 -12.84 -9.30 -14.27
CA ALA A 301 -12.90 -8.23 -13.27
C ALA A 301 -14.09 -7.28 -13.57
N PRO A 302 -14.93 -6.94 -12.57
CA PRO A 302 -16.03 -6.02 -12.79
C PRO A 302 -15.48 -4.68 -13.26
N ARG A 303 -16.07 -4.11 -14.31
CA ARG A 303 -15.80 -2.71 -14.64
C ARG A 303 -16.49 -1.87 -13.57
N VAL A 304 -15.72 -1.19 -12.74
CA VAL A 304 -16.26 -0.44 -11.61
C VAL A 304 -16.32 1.04 -11.97
N TYR A 305 -17.45 1.65 -11.66
CA TYR A 305 -17.62 3.09 -11.72
C TYR A 305 -17.91 3.60 -10.32
N TRP A 306 -17.18 4.63 -9.90
CA TRP A 306 -17.52 5.37 -8.69
C TRP A 306 -17.52 6.88 -9.01
N PRO A 307 -18.60 7.60 -8.69
CA PRO A 307 -18.58 9.06 -8.76
C PRO A 307 -17.73 9.61 -7.60
N PRO A 308 -17.53 10.92 -7.53
CA PRO A 308 -17.00 11.56 -6.33
C PRO A 308 -17.77 11.17 -5.07
N VAL A 309 -17.11 10.47 -4.15
CA VAL A 309 -17.73 9.94 -2.93
C VAL A 309 -16.84 10.08 -1.71
N ILE A 310 -17.49 10.08 -0.55
CA ILE A 310 -16.88 9.94 0.77
C ILE A 310 -17.28 8.58 1.32
N ILE A 311 -16.31 7.71 1.54
CA ILE A 311 -16.48 6.41 2.19
C ILE A 311 -16.06 6.55 3.65
N VAL A 312 -16.91 6.10 4.55
CA VAL A 312 -16.66 6.16 5.98
C VAL A 312 -16.70 4.76 6.57
N PHE A 313 -15.63 4.38 7.25
CA PHE A 313 -15.56 3.19 8.10
C PHE A 313 -15.40 3.63 9.54
N ALA A 314 -16.35 3.25 10.39
CA ALA A 314 -16.26 3.42 11.81
C ALA A 314 -16.60 2.10 12.51
N GLN A 315 -15.97 1.82 13.65
CA GLN A 315 -16.35 0.68 14.47
C GLN A 315 -16.17 0.98 15.94
N TRP A 316 -16.91 0.27 16.77
CA TRP A 316 -16.69 0.13 18.20
C TRP A 316 -16.33 -1.31 18.51
N ALA A 317 -15.10 -1.54 18.97
CA ALA A 317 -14.53 -2.87 19.18
C ALA A 317 -14.89 -3.52 20.52
N ASN A 318 -15.49 -2.78 21.47
CA ASN A 318 -15.76 -3.22 22.83
C ASN A 318 -14.57 -3.89 23.53
N LEU A 319 -13.52 -3.12 23.82
CA LEU A 319 -12.28 -3.64 24.41
C LEU A 319 -12.42 -4.12 25.87
N GLU A 320 -13.52 -3.78 26.55
CA GLU A 320 -13.76 -4.17 27.95
C GLU A 320 -14.86 -5.22 28.14
N GLY A 321 -15.42 -5.74 27.04
CA GLY A 321 -16.43 -6.81 27.03
C GLY A 321 -17.73 -6.39 27.71
N ASP A 322 -18.30 -7.29 28.52
CA ASP A 322 -19.60 -7.06 29.17
C ASP A 322 -19.61 -5.91 30.19
N ARG A 323 -18.43 -5.37 30.54
CA ARG A 323 -18.30 -4.23 31.47
C ARG A 323 -18.61 -2.89 30.79
N GLN A 324 -18.69 -2.86 29.46
CA GLN A 324 -18.88 -1.64 28.69
C GLN A 324 -20.22 -1.65 27.96
N VAL A 325 -20.85 -0.48 27.92
CA VAL A 325 -22.12 -0.26 27.22
C VAL A 325 -21.84 0.53 25.95
N TYR A 326 -22.41 0.09 24.84
CA TYR A 326 -22.32 0.81 23.57
C TYR A 326 -22.98 2.19 23.68
N ASP A 327 -22.26 3.23 23.29
CA ASP A 327 -22.81 4.58 23.13
C ASP A 327 -22.96 4.91 21.63
N PRO A 328 -24.19 4.99 21.10
CA PRO A 328 -24.41 5.30 19.69
C PRO A 328 -24.07 6.74 19.31
N ASN A 329 -23.81 7.64 20.27
CA ASN A 329 -23.58 9.06 19.99
C ASN A 329 -22.44 9.30 19.00
N PHE A 330 -21.34 8.53 19.10
CA PHE A 330 -20.19 8.71 18.20
C PHE A 330 -20.56 8.39 16.74
N ILE A 331 -21.18 7.23 16.50
CA ILE A 331 -21.61 6.85 15.15
C ILE A 331 -22.78 7.72 14.66
N GLY A 332 -23.66 8.15 15.57
CA GLY A 332 -24.72 9.12 15.30
C GLY A 332 -24.20 10.46 14.79
N LYS A 333 -23.13 11.01 15.39
CA LYS A 333 -22.45 12.22 14.89
C LYS A 333 -21.92 12.03 13.47
N ILE A 334 -21.33 10.87 13.18
CA ILE A 334 -20.81 10.54 11.84
C ILE A 334 -21.95 10.51 10.82
N LYS A 335 -23.06 9.81 11.12
CA LYS A 335 -24.26 9.77 10.27
C LYS A 335 -24.81 11.18 10.01
N GLN A 336 -24.88 12.02 11.06
CA GLN A 336 -25.33 13.41 10.94
C GLN A 336 -24.40 14.27 10.06
N ALA A 337 -23.08 14.14 10.22
CA ALA A 337 -22.09 14.89 9.45
C ALA A 337 -22.05 14.46 7.97
N GLY A 338 -22.21 13.16 7.70
CA GLY A 338 -22.28 12.62 6.35
C GLY A 338 -23.58 12.98 5.61
N GLY A 339 -24.69 13.10 6.34
CA GLY A 339 -26.00 13.42 5.77
C GLY A 339 -26.62 12.22 5.03
N ASP A 340 -27.26 12.48 3.89
CA ASP A 340 -27.92 11.44 3.10
C ASP A 340 -26.89 10.63 2.29
N GLY A 341 -26.82 9.33 2.51
CA GLY A 341 -25.94 8.41 1.79
C GLY A 341 -26.44 6.97 1.81
N GLN A 342 -25.65 6.06 1.27
CA GLN A 342 -25.93 4.63 1.29
C GLN A 342 -25.19 3.96 2.44
N ILE A 343 -25.95 3.47 3.42
CA ILE A 343 -25.42 2.70 4.55
C ILE A 343 -25.36 1.22 4.13
N GLN A 344 -24.15 0.65 4.20
CA GLN A 344 -23.84 -0.73 3.81
C GLN A 344 -23.71 -1.65 5.03
N VAL A 345 -23.26 -1.10 6.16
CA VAL A 345 -23.21 -1.76 7.47
C VAL A 345 -23.70 -0.73 8.48
N ASP A 346 -24.64 -1.13 9.33
CA ASP A 346 -25.29 -0.25 10.32
C ASP A 346 -24.94 -0.69 11.75
N ASP A 347 -24.76 0.27 12.65
CA ASP A 347 -24.37 0.06 14.04
C ASP A 347 -25.52 -0.37 14.95
N ASP A 348 -26.75 -0.45 14.44
CA ASP A 348 -27.92 -0.89 15.19
C ASP A 348 -27.82 -2.36 15.67
N ILE A 349 -26.98 -3.19 15.03
CA ILE A 349 -26.83 -4.61 15.35
C ILE A 349 -25.40 -5.00 15.71
N TYR A 350 -25.27 -5.97 16.63
CA TYR A 350 -24.00 -6.61 16.91
C TYR A 350 -23.47 -7.31 15.64
N THR A 351 -22.22 -7.03 15.30
CA THR A 351 -21.50 -7.74 14.22
C THR A 351 -20.15 -8.19 14.75
N PRO A 352 -19.81 -9.49 14.68
CA PRO A 352 -18.53 -9.99 15.18
C PRO A 352 -17.33 -9.29 14.53
N MET A 353 -16.26 -9.07 15.31
CA MET A 353 -15.05 -8.39 14.85
C MET A 353 -14.39 -9.05 13.64
N SER A 354 -14.41 -10.38 13.53
CA SER A 354 -13.93 -11.11 12.35
C SER A 354 -14.71 -10.81 11.08
N THR A 355 -16.00 -10.50 11.22
CA THR A 355 -16.84 -10.06 10.08
C THR A 355 -16.55 -8.60 9.76
N LEU A 356 -16.58 -7.71 10.77
CA LEU A 356 -16.27 -6.29 10.59
C LEU A 356 -14.88 -6.07 9.96
N THR A 357 -13.86 -6.82 10.40
CA THR A 357 -12.50 -6.75 9.85
C THR A 357 -12.49 -6.99 8.33
N GLY A 358 -13.34 -7.90 7.83
CA GLY A 358 -13.55 -8.09 6.40
C GLY A 358 -14.32 -6.96 5.73
N ASP A 359 -15.31 -6.38 6.40
CA ASP A 359 -16.12 -5.27 5.85
C ASP A 359 -15.33 -3.99 5.64
N TRP A 360 -14.18 -3.84 6.31
CA TRP A 360 -13.25 -2.72 6.13
C TRP A 360 -12.27 -2.92 4.97
N THR A 361 -12.39 -4.01 4.22
CA THR A 361 -11.53 -4.27 3.05
C THR A 361 -12.20 -3.86 1.74
N PHE A 362 -11.40 -3.26 0.86
CA PHE A 362 -11.72 -3.05 -0.54
C PHE A 362 -11.45 -4.37 -1.29
N PRO A 363 -12.46 -4.90 -2.00
CA PRO A 363 -12.40 -6.16 -2.73
C PRO A 363 -11.82 -5.99 -4.13
N ILE A 364 -11.49 -4.75 -4.47
CA ILE A 364 -10.76 -4.39 -5.67
C ILE A 364 -9.68 -3.40 -5.27
N GLU A 365 -8.75 -3.21 -6.17
CA GLU A 365 -7.73 -2.18 -6.07
C GLU A 365 -8.40 -0.78 -6.10
N ARG A 366 -8.09 0.05 -5.09
CA ARG A 366 -8.64 1.40 -4.93
C ARG A 366 -7.82 2.44 -5.71
N GLU A 367 -6.54 2.15 -5.91
CA GLU A 367 -5.62 2.97 -6.69
C GLU A 367 -5.94 2.87 -8.18
N PHE A 368 -5.94 4.00 -8.88
CA PHE A 368 -6.21 4.03 -10.32
C PHE A 368 -4.99 3.48 -11.08
N LYS A 369 -5.22 2.79 -12.21
CA LYS A 369 -4.14 2.32 -13.09
C LYS A 369 -3.60 3.45 -13.96
N LEU A 370 -3.11 4.50 -13.29
CA LEU A 370 -2.54 5.72 -13.82
C LEU A 370 -1.25 6.05 -13.04
N PRO A 371 -0.30 6.79 -13.64
CA PRO A 371 0.77 7.42 -12.88
C PRO A 371 0.20 8.25 -11.72
N TYR A 372 0.89 8.24 -10.59
CA TYR A 372 0.48 9.04 -9.43
C TYR A 372 1.65 9.58 -8.63
N VAL A 373 1.40 10.65 -7.90
CA VAL A 373 2.31 11.16 -6.87
C VAL A 373 1.64 10.91 -5.52
N LYS A 374 2.29 10.10 -4.69
CA LYS A 374 1.84 9.77 -3.33
C LYS A 374 2.26 10.85 -2.35
N ARG A 375 1.41 11.14 -1.38
CA ARG A 375 1.83 11.82 -0.14
C ARG A 375 1.16 11.15 1.05
N VAL A 376 1.98 10.65 1.96
CA VAL A 376 1.53 10.11 3.26
C VAL A 376 2.20 10.92 4.34
N TYR A 377 1.38 11.55 5.19
CA TYR A 377 1.82 12.34 6.33
C TYR A 377 1.30 11.73 7.62
N MET A 378 2.13 11.77 8.66
CA MET A 378 1.72 11.43 10.02
C MET A 378 1.78 12.65 10.92
N SER A 379 0.85 12.74 11.86
CA SER A 379 0.78 13.85 12.81
C SER A 379 0.50 13.34 14.22
N ASN A 380 1.21 13.89 15.20
CA ASN A 380 0.90 13.79 16.62
C ASN A 380 0.28 15.09 17.16
N SER A 381 -0.18 15.99 16.28
CA SER A 381 -0.80 17.24 16.68
C SER A 381 -1.99 16.99 17.61
N SER A 382 -2.12 17.86 18.61
CA SER A 382 -3.26 17.85 19.54
C SER A 382 -4.52 18.35 18.86
N ALA A 383 -5.68 18.02 19.43
CA ALA A 383 -6.96 18.54 18.99
C ALA A 383 -6.99 20.07 18.95
N GLN A 384 -6.36 20.72 19.94
CA GLN A 384 -6.29 22.18 20.01
C GLN A 384 -5.48 22.74 18.84
N ARG A 385 -4.29 22.18 18.55
CA ARG A 385 -3.47 22.65 17.42
C ARG A 385 -4.21 22.50 16.09
N LEU A 386 -4.82 21.33 15.85
CA LEU A 386 -5.55 21.09 14.60
C LEU A 386 -6.70 22.08 14.39
N LYS A 387 -7.33 22.56 15.48
CA LYS A 387 -8.34 23.62 15.46
C LYS A 387 -7.73 25.00 15.22
N ASP A 388 -6.67 25.36 15.97
CA ASP A 388 -6.03 26.67 15.90
C ASP A 388 -5.48 26.98 14.49
N TYR A 389 -5.03 25.95 13.79
CA TYR A 389 -4.52 26.05 12.41
C TYR A 389 -5.53 25.65 11.34
N GLU A 390 -6.81 25.49 11.71
CA GLU A 390 -7.91 25.20 10.78
C GLU A 390 -7.61 24.00 9.84
N TRP A 391 -7.00 22.95 10.38
CA TRP A 391 -6.50 21.82 9.58
C TRP A 391 -7.59 21.17 8.73
N THR A 392 -8.81 21.03 9.29
CA THR A 392 -9.93 20.39 8.57
C THR A 392 -10.39 21.24 7.38
N ASP A 393 -10.34 22.57 7.48
CA ASP A 393 -10.58 23.49 6.38
C ASP A 393 -9.47 23.43 5.34
N TRP A 394 -8.21 23.41 5.79
CA TRP A 394 -7.05 23.29 4.92
C TRP A 394 -7.11 22.00 4.09
N VAL A 395 -7.21 20.84 4.72
CA VAL A 395 -7.16 19.54 4.03
C VAL A 395 -8.39 19.33 3.15
N SER A 396 -9.59 19.71 3.60
CA SER A 396 -10.79 19.64 2.76
C SER A 396 -10.68 20.58 1.54
N GLY A 397 -10.05 21.75 1.70
CA GLY A 397 -9.72 22.66 0.60
C GLY A 397 -8.66 22.10 -0.35
N ARG A 398 -7.67 21.34 0.14
CA ARG A 398 -6.71 20.64 -0.72
C ARG A 398 -7.40 19.60 -1.60
N ILE A 399 -8.31 18.82 -1.02
CA ILE A 399 -9.14 17.85 -1.74
C ILE A 399 -9.99 18.60 -2.78
N ASP A 400 -10.66 19.68 -2.38
CA ASP A 400 -11.51 20.49 -3.26
C ASP A 400 -10.73 21.06 -4.46
N ASN A 401 -9.51 21.55 -4.24
CA ASN A 401 -8.65 22.12 -5.29
C ASN A 401 -7.97 21.07 -6.19
N GLY A 402 -7.90 19.82 -5.76
CA GLY A 402 -7.22 18.76 -6.51
C GLY A 402 -8.05 18.21 -7.67
N ASN A 403 -9.36 18.43 -7.67
CA ASN A 403 -10.28 17.92 -8.68
C ASN A 403 -11.39 18.94 -8.97
N ILE A 404 -11.91 19.04 -10.19
CA ILE A 404 -13.10 19.84 -10.45
C ILE A 404 -14.32 18.94 -10.27
N TRP A 405 -14.92 19.07 -9.10
CA TRP A 405 -16.06 18.27 -8.68
C TRP A 405 -17.32 18.57 -9.49
N ASP A 406 -17.54 19.81 -9.94
CA ASP A 406 -18.79 20.25 -10.59
C ASP A 406 -18.56 21.21 -11.79
N SER A 407 -17.69 20.85 -12.74
CA SER A 407 -17.47 21.70 -13.94
C SER A 407 -18.67 21.67 -14.89
N PRO A 408 -19.19 22.81 -15.36
CA PRO A 408 -20.24 22.83 -16.39
C PRO A 408 -19.70 22.56 -17.81
N ASP A 409 -18.39 22.58 -18.04
CA ASP A 409 -17.80 22.35 -19.36
C ASP A 409 -17.39 20.87 -19.53
N PRO A 410 -18.04 20.10 -20.44
CA PRO A 410 -17.69 18.70 -20.71
C PRO A 410 -16.24 18.54 -21.16
N MET A 411 -15.67 19.51 -21.89
CA MET A 411 -14.27 19.48 -22.29
C MET A 411 -13.35 19.66 -21.09
N VAL A 412 -13.69 20.53 -20.14
CA VAL A 412 -12.94 20.66 -18.87
C VAL A 412 -13.04 19.37 -18.05
N GLN A 413 -14.21 18.72 -18.01
CA GLN A 413 -14.35 17.39 -17.40
C GLN A 413 -13.54 16.31 -18.11
N LEU A 414 -13.19 16.47 -19.39
CA LEU A 414 -12.40 15.50 -20.18
C LEU A 414 -10.90 15.82 -20.25
N THR A 415 -10.49 17.07 -19.97
CA THR A 415 -9.12 17.55 -20.21
C THR A 415 -8.41 18.02 -18.96
N PHE A 416 -9.13 18.30 -17.88
CA PHE A 416 -8.54 18.74 -16.62
C PHE A 416 -8.97 17.80 -15.49
N ASP A 417 -8.01 17.46 -14.62
CA ASP A 417 -8.14 17.11 -13.19
C ASP A 417 -7.53 15.79 -12.74
N LEU A 418 -6.82 15.88 -11.63
CA LEU A 418 -6.19 14.78 -10.93
C LEU A 418 -7.28 13.83 -10.42
N SER A 419 -7.10 12.53 -10.65
CA SER A 419 -7.94 11.54 -9.99
C SER A 419 -7.43 11.34 -8.57
N LEU A 420 -8.23 11.67 -7.56
CA LEU A 420 -7.83 11.67 -6.15
C LEU A 420 -8.26 10.39 -5.44
N SER A 421 -7.36 9.89 -4.59
CA SER A 421 -7.61 8.76 -3.71
C SER A 421 -7.10 9.11 -2.31
N VAL A 422 -7.91 9.85 -1.56
CA VAL A 422 -7.52 10.43 -0.27
C VAL A 422 -8.02 9.55 0.86
N GLN A 423 -7.17 9.24 1.83
CA GLN A 423 -7.56 8.47 3.01
C GLN A 423 -7.00 9.14 4.26
N ILE A 424 -7.86 9.37 5.24
CA ILE A 424 -7.48 9.99 6.51
C ILE A 424 -8.00 9.09 7.62
N GLN A 425 -7.11 8.73 8.54
CA GLN A 425 -7.41 7.76 9.58
C GLN A 425 -6.84 8.17 10.93
N CYS A 426 -7.60 7.92 11.99
CA CYS A 426 -7.16 8.12 13.38
C CYS A 426 -6.51 6.84 13.94
N TYR A 427 -5.24 6.93 14.34
CA TYR A 427 -4.47 5.86 14.99
C TYR A 427 -4.12 6.12 16.45
N GLY A 428 -4.13 7.37 16.90
CA GLY A 428 -3.56 7.71 18.20
C GLY A 428 -4.58 8.01 19.30
N GLY A 429 -4.20 8.96 20.16
CA GLY A 429 -4.65 9.03 21.55
C GLY A 429 -3.74 8.19 22.45
N LEU A 430 -3.43 8.70 23.65
CA LEU A 430 -2.52 8.05 24.59
C LEU A 430 -3.01 6.66 25.03
N ASN A 431 -4.31 6.40 24.94
CA ASN A 431 -4.89 5.11 25.32
C ASN A 431 -4.95 4.09 24.16
N SER A 432 -4.64 4.51 22.93
CA SER A 432 -4.62 3.62 21.76
C SER A 432 -3.62 2.47 21.92
N ARG A 433 -3.94 1.31 21.34
CA ARG A 433 -2.99 0.20 21.26
C ARG A 433 -1.83 0.51 20.31
N TYR A 434 -2.06 1.34 19.29
CA TYR A 434 -0.99 1.87 18.44
C TYR A 434 0.14 2.51 19.26
N PHE A 435 -0.21 3.43 20.18
CA PHE A 435 0.75 4.08 21.06
C PHE A 435 1.30 3.15 22.14
N GLN A 436 0.42 2.44 22.85
CA GLN A 436 0.81 1.61 24.00
C GLN A 436 1.73 0.44 23.59
N ASN A 437 1.51 -0.18 22.43
CA ASN A 437 2.40 -1.22 21.92
C ASN A 437 3.75 -0.65 21.48
N GLY A 438 3.76 0.58 20.95
CA GLY A 438 4.96 1.27 20.50
C GLY A 438 5.98 1.53 21.62
N LYS A 439 5.53 1.77 22.85
CA LYS A 439 6.40 2.02 24.03
C LYS A 439 7.46 0.95 24.29
N LYS A 440 7.24 -0.27 23.80
CA LYS A 440 8.18 -1.39 24.01
C LYS A 440 9.42 -1.28 23.12
N ASN A 441 9.39 -0.48 22.04
CA ASN A 441 10.49 -0.28 21.09
C ASN A 441 11.17 -1.58 20.62
N LEU A 442 10.37 -2.65 20.43
CA LEU A 442 10.87 -3.97 19.98
C LEU A 442 11.12 -4.04 18.47
N THR A 443 10.65 -3.05 17.73
CA THR A 443 10.63 -2.95 16.27
C THR A 443 11.17 -1.59 15.88
N SER A 444 11.63 -1.44 14.64
CA SER A 444 12.18 -0.17 14.14
C SER A 444 11.12 0.79 13.58
N PHE A 445 9.84 0.42 13.65
CA PHE A 445 8.74 1.33 13.32
C PHE A 445 8.83 2.63 14.10
N SER A 446 8.62 3.73 13.39
CA SER A 446 8.68 5.08 13.95
C SER A 446 7.31 5.71 14.05
N TRP A 447 7.23 6.87 14.70
CA TRP A 447 6.03 7.70 14.81
C TRP A 447 4.90 6.97 15.55
N ARG A 448 5.25 6.20 16.59
CA ARG A 448 4.27 5.45 17.39
C ARG A 448 3.40 6.35 18.27
N ASP A 449 3.67 7.65 18.31
CA ASP A 449 2.88 8.73 18.91
C ASP A 449 1.88 9.37 17.93
N THR A 450 1.75 8.84 16.71
CA THR A 450 0.85 9.40 15.69
C THR A 450 -0.63 9.31 16.10
N ASN A 451 -1.32 10.44 15.98
CA ASN A 451 -2.76 10.59 16.09
C ASN A 451 -3.47 10.37 14.77
N ILE A 452 -3.05 11.07 13.72
CA ILE A 452 -3.71 11.04 12.40
C ILE A 452 -2.70 10.67 11.32
N VAL A 453 -3.10 9.78 10.43
CA VAL A 453 -2.43 9.54 9.16
C VAL A 453 -3.28 10.15 8.04
N CYS A 454 -2.65 10.95 7.20
CA CYS A 454 -3.28 11.64 6.08
C CYS A 454 -2.57 11.23 4.78
N VAL A 455 -3.30 10.50 3.93
CA VAL A 455 -2.87 10.05 2.61
C VAL A 455 -3.57 10.91 1.56
N LEU A 456 -2.80 11.64 0.76
CA LEU A 456 -3.28 12.55 -0.28
C LEU A 456 -2.75 12.09 -1.63
N ASP A 457 -3.33 11.01 -2.17
CA ASP A 457 -2.88 10.47 -3.46
C ASP A 457 -3.56 11.19 -4.62
N ALA A 458 -2.75 11.57 -5.61
CA ALA A 458 -3.22 12.18 -6.84
C ALA A 458 -2.63 11.45 -8.04
N PHE A 459 -3.53 10.90 -8.85
CA PHE A 459 -3.26 10.21 -10.09
C PHE A 459 -3.50 11.17 -11.25
N TYR A 460 -2.72 11.03 -12.30
CA TYR A 460 -2.71 11.98 -13.41
C TYR A 460 -2.46 11.26 -14.73
N ASN A 461 -2.83 11.92 -15.82
CA ASN A 461 -2.41 11.55 -17.17
C ASN A 461 -1.18 12.38 -17.53
N ASP A 462 -0.33 11.90 -18.44
CA ASP A 462 0.99 12.52 -18.74
C ASP A 462 0.99 14.05 -18.92
N ALA A 463 -0.08 14.62 -19.50
CA ALA A 463 -0.23 16.07 -19.69
C ALA A 463 -0.34 16.89 -18.37
N GLU A 464 -0.66 16.25 -17.24
CA GLU A 464 -0.96 16.88 -15.95
C GLU A 464 0.17 16.67 -14.91
N TYR A 465 1.35 16.18 -15.33
CA TYR A 465 2.47 15.92 -14.43
C TYR A 465 2.90 17.15 -13.61
N ASP A 466 3.04 18.30 -14.26
CA ASP A 466 3.45 19.54 -13.57
C ASP A 466 2.39 19.98 -12.55
N ARG A 467 1.11 19.85 -12.90
CA ARG A 467 0.00 20.19 -12.00
C ARG A 467 -0.06 19.29 -10.78
N VAL A 468 0.08 17.96 -10.94
CA VAL A 468 0.09 17.06 -9.79
C VAL A 468 1.25 17.38 -8.85
N ARG A 469 2.40 17.74 -9.42
CA ARG A 469 3.57 18.15 -8.64
C ARG A 469 3.33 19.44 -7.87
N GLU A 470 2.80 20.47 -8.51
CA GLU A 470 2.44 21.72 -7.84
C GLU A 470 1.40 21.49 -6.73
N TRP A 471 0.37 20.68 -7.00
CA TRP A 471 -0.63 20.32 -6.01
C TRP A 471 -0.03 19.61 -4.78
N GLN A 472 0.94 18.72 -5.01
CA GLN A 472 1.64 18.03 -3.92
C GLN A 472 2.65 18.91 -3.18
N GLN A 473 3.33 19.82 -3.87
CA GLN A 473 4.22 20.80 -3.22
C GLN A 473 3.45 21.70 -2.26
N GLU A 474 2.23 22.10 -2.61
CA GLU A 474 1.34 22.81 -1.68
C GLU A 474 0.88 21.93 -0.52
N ASN A 475 0.70 20.62 -0.72
CA ASN A 475 0.42 19.69 0.37
C ASN A 475 1.63 19.52 1.31
N ASP A 476 2.86 19.55 0.76
CA ASP A 476 4.11 19.44 1.53
C ASP A 476 4.27 20.64 2.50
N LYS A 477 3.66 21.81 2.20
CA LYS A 477 3.59 22.95 3.15
C LYS A 477 2.69 22.69 4.36
N GLY A 478 1.88 21.63 4.32
CA GLY A 478 1.03 21.18 5.41
C GLY A 478 1.80 20.66 6.61
N VAL A 479 3.10 20.37 6.46
CA VAL A 479 3.95 19.75 7.48
C VAL A 479 5.32 20.44 7.63
N GLY A 480 6.08 20.08 8.66
CA GLY A 480 7.52 20.36 8.74
C GLY A 480 7.92 21.77 9.18
N ASN A 481 6.99 22.58 9.67
CA ASN A 481 7.28 23.89 10.27
C ASN A 481 6.24 24.29 11.33
N SER A 482 6.55 25.27 12.19
CA SER A 482 5.67 25.69 13.30
C SER A 482 4.30 26.17 12.86
N ASP A 483 4.21 26.74 11.66
CA ASP A 483 3.01 27.37 11.12
C ASP A 483 2.23 26.40 10.22
N ALA A 484 2.73 25.17 10.06
CA ALA A 484 2.15 24.17 9.20
C ALA A 484 0.81 23.66 9.76
N PRO A 485 -0.26 23.60 8.94
CA PRO A 485 -1.59 23.30 9.44
C PRO A 485 -1.76 21.89 10.00
N PHE A 486 -1.00 20.88 9.52
CA PHE A 486 -1.16 19.50 9.98
C PHE A 486 -0.23 19.14 11.14
N CYS A 487 1.09 19.41 11.00
CA CYS A 487 2.07 19.13 12.05
C CYS A 487 3.41 19.85 11.84
N GLU A 488 4.14 20.05 12.94
CA GLU A 488 5.42 20.75 12.96
C GLU A 488 6.57 19.97 12.32
N TYR A 489 6.40 18.66 12.15
CA TYR A 489 7.43 17.76 11.66
C TYR A 489 6.93 17.08 10.39
N ASP A 490 7.77 16.98 9.38
CA ASP A 490 7.48 16.13 8.23
C ASP A 490 7.77 14.67 8.61
N ARG A 491 6.69 13.89 8.81
CA ARG A 491 6.73 12.49 9.24
C ARG A 491 6.13 11.61 8.16
N ARG A 492 6.96 10.70 7.63
CA ARG A 492 6.64 9.78 6.53
C ARG A 492 6.76 8.33 7.01
N VAL A 493 6.23 7.41 6.22
CA VAL A 493 6.24 5.96 6.49
C VAL A 493 6.88 5.22 5.33
N LEU A 494 7.55 4.11 5.62
CA LEU A 494 8.29 3.35 4.60
C LEU A 494 7.40 2.76 3.50
N TRP A 495 6.11 2.58 3.76
CA TRP A 495 5.16 2.17 2.74
C TRP A 495 4.71 3.33 1.85
N GLY A 496 4.81 4.58 2.30
CA GLY A 496 4.39 5.80 1.60
C GLY A 496 5.57 6.69 1.24
N SER A 497 6.03 6.62 -0.01
CA SER A 497 7.29 7.25 -0.40
C SER A 497 7.13 8.72 -0.80
N HIS A 498 8.07 9.53 -0.33
CA HIS A 498 8.28 10.91 -0.79
C HIS A 498 9.48 11.01 -1.75
N ASP A 499 10.52 10.21 -1.48
CA ASP A 499 11.78 10.10 -2.22
C ASP A 499 12.20 8.60 -2.22
N LEU A 500 12.99 8.22 -3.22
CA LEU A 500 13.59 6.90 -3.41
C LEU A 500 14.97 6.75 -2.76
N ASP A 501 15.59 7.78 -2.20
CA ASP A 501 16.84 7.65 -1.43
C ASP A 501 16.57 7.65 0.08
N LEU A 502 16.53 6.45 0.68
CA LEU A 502 16.26 6.32 2.11
C LEU A 502 17.41 6.86 2.98
N SER A 503 18.66 6.77 2.50
CA SER A 503 19.85 7.21 3.24
C SER A 503 19.90 8.73 3.38
N ALA A 504 19.57 9.46 2.31
CA ALA A 504 19.53 10.92 2.30
C ALA A 504 18.31 11.51 3.03
N ASN A 505 17.28 10.70 3.26
CA ASN A 505 15.97 11.14 3.74
C ASN A 505 15.52 10.47 5.04
N GLN A 506 16.44 9.83 5.77
CA GLN A 506 16.18 9.10 7.02
C GLN A 506 15.41 9.93 8.07
N GLN A 507 15.59 11.25 8.10
CA GLN A 507 14.93 12.17 9.02
C GLN A 507 13.39 12.16 8.91
N TYR A 508 12.87 11.80 7.74
CA TYR A 508 11.43 11.74 7.50
C TYR A 508 10.83 10.39 7.88
N TYR A 509 11.62 9.31 7.89
CA TYR A 509 11.13 7.94 8.09
C TYR A 509 11.41 7.39 9.49
N TYR A 510 12.39 7.95 10.20
CA TYR A 510 12.81 7.48 11.52
C TYR A 510 12.62 8.54 12.60
N ASP A 511 11.97 8.16 13.70
CA ASP A 511 11.87 8.99 14.90
C ASP A 511 13.13 8.87 15.79
N GLN A 512 13.27 9.81 16.74
CA GLN A 512 14.26 9.78 17.83
C GLN A 512 15.70 9.50 17.37
N ASN A 513 16.49 10.55 17.13
CA ASN A 513 17.83 10.46 16.54
C ASN A 513 17.85 9.60 15.27
N PRO A 514 17.23 10.06 14.16
CA PRO A 514 17.11 9.30 12.91
C PRO A 514 18.43 8.65 12.45
N GLU A 515 19.54 9.41 12.54
CA GLU A 515 20.90 8.95 12.23
C GLU A 515 21.32 7.72 13.05
N GLU A 516 21.15 7.76 14.37
CA GLU A 516 21.51 6.66 15.27
C GLU A 516 20.70 5.39 14.96
N LYS A 517 19.40 5.56 14.69
CA LYS A 517 18.53 4.44 14.34
C LYS A 517 18.93 3.83 12.99
N TYR A 518 19.17 4.65 11.99
CA TYR A 518 19.60 4.18 10.67
C TYR A 518 20.97 3.50 10.71
N GLU A 519 21.93 4.06 11.46
CA GLU A 519 23.23 3.43 11.71
C GLU A 519 23.09 2.06 12.38
N LYS A 520 22.17 1.94 13.36
CA LYS A 520 21.87 0.65 13.98
C LYS A 520 21.35 -0.36 12.96
N LEU A 521 20.42 0.04 12.09
CA LEU A 521 19.92 -0.81 11.01
C LEU A 521 21.05 -1.23 10.05
N CYS A 522 21.95 -0.31 9.69
CA CYS A 522 23.12 -0.62 8.87
C CYS A 522 24.06 -1.64 9.53
N LYS A 523 24.33 -1.50 10.84
CA LYS A 523 25.15 -2.45 11.61
C LYS A 523 24.54 -3.86 11.63
N VAL A 524 23.21 -3.94 11.79
CA VAL A 524 22.50 -5.23 11.70
C VAL A 524 22.61 -5.81 10.30
N LYS A 525 22.36 -5.01 9.26
CA LYS A 525 22.48 -5.45 7.86
C LYS A 525 23.86 -6.01 7.55
N GLN A 526 24.94 -5.33 7.96
CA GLN A 526 26.32 -5.79 7.75
C GLN A 526 26.59 -7.19 8.34
N THR A 527 25.84 -7.58 9.38
CA THR A 527 25.97 -8.91 10.01
C THR A 527 25.31 -10.01 9.19
N TYR A 528 24.16 -9.74 8.57
CA TYR A 528 23.33 -10.74 7.88
C TYR A 528 23.40 -10.69 6.35
N ASP A 529 23.93 -9.59 5.81
CA ASP A 529 24.10 -9.33 4.39
C ASP A 529 25.39 -8.51 4.14
N PRO A 530 26.58 -9.06 4.48
CA PRO A 530 27.85 -8.34 4.32
C PRO A 530 28.23 -8.07 2.86
N SER A 531 27.65 -8.81 1.91
CA SER A 531 27.86 -8.64 0.46
C SER A 531 26.85 -7.68 -0.19
N GLY A 532 25.85 -7.21 0.54
CA GLY A 532 24.86 -6.26 0.04
C GLY A 532 23.86 -6.83 -0.96
N VAL A 533 23.61 -8.14 -0.94
CA VAL A 533 22.66 -8.84 -1.82
C VAL A 533 21.28 -8.21 -1.75
N PHE A 534 20.84 -7.79 -0.56
CA PHE A 534 19.53 -7.18 -0.35
C PHE A 534 19.58 -5.65 -0.40
N THR A 535 20.31 -5.10 -1.38
CA THR A 535 20.47 -3.64 -1.59
C THR A 535 20.14 -3.25 -3.04
N PRO A 536 18.92 -3.53 -3.51
CA PRO A 536 18.58 -3.53 -4.94
C PRO A 536 18.27 -2.16 -5.55
N ASN A 537 18.04 -1.14 -4.74
CA ASN A 537 17.65 0.20 -5.17
C ASN A 537 18.00 1.18 -4.04
N ARG A 538 17.86 2.50 -4.26
CA ARG A 538 18.24 3.52 -3.27
C ARG A 538 17.31 3.58 -2.05
N PHE A 539 16.15 2.92 -2.09
CA PHE A 539 15.17 2.91 -0.99
C PHE A 539 15.45 1.75 -0.02
N CYS A 540 16.71 1.62 0.36
CA CYS A 540 17.26 0.51 1.15
C CYS A 540 18.02 0.99 2.38
N ILE A 541 18.28 0.06 3.30
CA ILE A 541 19.19 0.26 4.42
C ILE A 541 20.62 0.06 3.92
N GLY A 542 21.49 1.03 4.20
CA GLY A 542 22.82 1.09 3.61
C GLY A 542 22.78 1.62 2.17
N LEU A 543 23.96 1.86 1.59
CA LEU A 543 24.09 2.28 0.20
C LEU A 543 24.22 1.05 -0.71
N PRO A 544 23.63 1.07 -1.91
CA PRO A 544 23.99 0.12 -2.96
C PRO A 544 25.51 0.21 -3.24
N PRO A 545 26.16 -0.86 -3.73
CA PRO A 545 27.51 -0.77 -4.25
C PRO A 545 27.59 0.39 -5.25
N ALA A 546 28.65 1.22 -5.15
CA ALA A 546 28.83 2.47 -5.88
C ALA A 546 28.18 2.44 -7.27
N ASP A 547 27.23 3.35 -7.50
CA ASP A 547 26.50 3.50 -8.75
C ASP A 547 27.50 3.39 -9.92
N SER A 548 27.36 2.33 -10.74
CA SER A 548 27.90 2.40 -12.11
C SER A 548 27.21 3.60 -12.74
N GLU A 549 27.98 4.62 -13.10
CA GLU A 549 27.53 5.86 -13.72
C GLU A 549 26.32 5.60 -14.62
N VAL A 550 25.11 5.88 -14.11
CA VAL A 550 23.91 5.82 -14.93
C VAL A 550 24.02 7.04 -15.84
N ASP A 551 24.32 6.76 -17.09
CA ASP A 551 24.66 7.73 -18.10
C ASP A 551 23.59 8.84 -18.19
N SER A 552 23.99 10.03 -17.74
CA SER A 552 23.16 11.25 -17.75
C SER A 552 22.63 11.63 -19.14
N GLU A 553 23.12 10.99 -20.21
CA GLU A 553 22.62 11.17 -21.57
C GLU A 553 21.23 10.53 -21.83
N MET A 554 20.82 9.51 -21.06
CA MET A 554 19.54 8.83 -21.26
C MET A 554 18.33 9.67 -20.80
N GLN A 555 18.58 10.72 -19.99
CA GLN A 555 17.58 11.70 -19.57
C GLN A 555 17.11 12.62 -20.71
N SER A 556 17.88 12.75 -21.80
CA SER A 556 17.55 13.71 -22.88
C SER A 556 16.91 13.10 -24.13
N LYS A 557 17.07 11.78 -24.35
CA LYS A 557 16.65 11.13 -25.60
C LYS A 557 15.22 10.58 -25.58
N THR A 558 14.64 10.32 -24.41
CA THR A 558 13.26 9.77 -24.28
C THR A 558 12.17 10.84 -24.38
N LYS A 559 12.52 12.13 -24.26
CA LYS A 559 11.60 13.27 -24.36
C LYS A 559 11.00 13.49 -25.77
N LYS A 560 11.35 12.66 -26.77
CA LYS A 560 10.95 12.84 -28.18
C LYS A 560 10.24 11.65 -28.83
N ALA A 561 9.91 10.59 -28.09
CA ALA A 561 9.34 9.37 -28.69
C ALA A 561 7.85 9.13 -28.42
N ILE A 562 7.18 9.96 -27.60
CA ILE A 562 5.73 9.83 -27.33
C ILE A 562 5.04 11.16 -27.64
N GLU A 563 5.11 11.56 -28.91
CA GLU A 563 4.24 12.58 -29.50
C GLU A 563 3.71 12.04 -30.84
N LYS A 564 2.78 11.08 -30.74
CA LYS A 564 1.86 10.56 -31.78
C LYS A 564 1.30 9.26 -31.18
N GLU A 565 0.04 9.12 -30.83
CA GLU A 565 -1.16 9.33 -31.62
C GLU A 565 -2.36 9.26 -30.65
N VAL A 566 -3.19 10.30 -30.57
CA VAL A 566 -4.58 10.14 -30.09
C VAL A 566 -5.47 10.96 -31.01
N LEU A 567 -6.10 10.27 -31.96
CA LEU A 567 -7.10 10.86 -32.86
C LEU A 567 -8.50 10.42 -32.45
N ALA A 568 -9.27 11.44 -32.05
CA ALA A 568 -10.70 11.63 -32.26
C ALA A 568 -11.64 10.43 -32.00
N THR A 569 -12.13 10.36 -30.77
CA THR A 569 -13.54 10.04 -30.53
C THR A 569 -14.19 11.20 -29.77
N LYS A 570 -15.22 11.81 -30.37
CA LYS A 570 -16.05 12.80 -29.67
C LYS A 570 -16.88 12.06 -28.62
N PRO A 571 -16.78 12.40 -27.32
CA PRO A 571 -17.66 11.84 -26.32
C PRO A 571 -19.09 12.30 -26.58
N LYS A 572 -20.05 11.41 -26.33
CA LYS A 572 -21.47 11.77 -26.32
C LYS A 572 -21.72 12.76 -25.19
N GLU A 573 -22.41 13.86 -25.48
CA GLU A 573 -22.90 14.80 -24.47
C GLU A 573 -23.74 14.02 -23.43
N ARG A 574 -23.20 13.90 -22.21
CA ARG A 574 -23.97 13.47 -21.04
C ARG A 574 -24.63 14.71 -20.42
N PRO A 575 -25.81 14.58 -19.79
CA PRO A 575 -26.36 15.65 -18.97
C PRO A 575 -25.37 16.12 -17.90
N GLN A 576 -25.31 17.42 -17.65
CA GLN A 576 -24.51 18.01 -16.58
C GLN A 576 -25.12 17.64 -15.23
N LEU A 577 -24.48 16.72 -14.50
CA LEU A 577 -24.91 16.28 -13.17
C LEU A 577 -23.87 16.68 -12.13
N SER A 578 -24.31 17.29 -11.03
CA SER A 578 -23.51 17.51 -9.82
C SER A 578 -22.96 16.20 -9.25
N ALA A 579 -21.94 16.26 -8.40
CA ALA A 579 -21.43 15.09 -7.68
C ALA A 579 -22.55 14.32 -6.95
N LYS A 580 -23.52 15.02 -6.34
CA LYS A 580 -24.67 14.43 -5.67
C LYS A 580 -25.64 13.75 -6.64
N GLU A 581 -25.93 14.36 -7.78
CA GLU A 581 -26.81 13.76 -8.79
C GLU A 581 -26.18 12.51 -9.41
N ARG A 582 -24.87 12.55 -9.72
CA ARG A 582 -24.11 11.37 -10.19
C ARG A 582 -24.13 10.24 -9.16
N PHE A 583 -23.96 10.56 -7.88
CA PHE A 583 -24.05 9.57 -6.81
C PHE A 583 -25.40 8.83 -6.84
N TRP A 584 -26.51 9.57 -6.82
CA TRP A 584 -27.83 8.94 -6.79
C TRP A 584 -28.21 8.27 -8.11
N GLU A 585 -27.71 8.73 -9.25
CA GLU A 585 -27.83 8.02 -10.52
C GLU A 585 -27.18 6.63 -10.42
N VAL A 586 -25.95 6.55 -9.89
CA VAL A 586 -25.20 5.29 -9.74
C VAL A 586 -25.85 4.37 -8.70
N VAL A 587 -26.32 4.90 -7.57
CA VAL A 587 -27.05 4.11 -6.56
C VAL A 587 -28.31 3.48 -7.15
N ASN A 588 -28.99 4.17 -8.07
CA ASN A 588 -30.21 3.69 -8.72
C ASN A 588 -29.95 2.93 -10.04
N MET A 589 -28.67 2.68 -10.40
CA MET A 589 -28.30 2.01 -11.64
C MET A 589 -28.80 0.56 -11.64
N LYS A 590 -29.49 0.16 -12.71
CA LYS A 590 -29.88 -1.25 -12.94
C LYS A 590 -28.67 -2.04 -13.42
N ARG A 591 -28.45 -3.22 -12.84
CA ARG A 591 -27.34 -4.10 -13.22
C ARG A 591 -27.63 -4.82 -14.54
N GLU A 592 -26.64 -4.80 -15.44
CA GLU A 592 -26.64 -5.56 -16.69
C GLU A 592 -25.41 -6.49 -16.72
N PRO A 593 -25.54 -7.76 -17.16
CA PRO A 593 -24.40 -8.67 -17.30
C PRO A 593 -23.28 -8.06 -18.15
N GLY A 594 -22.04 -8.05 -17.63
CA GLY A 594 -20.88 -7.44 -18.28
C GLY A 594 -20.87 -5.91 -18.30
N GLY A 595 -21.88 -5.25 -17.71
CA GLY A 595 -21.96 -3.80 -17.54
C GLY A 595 -21.14 -3.28 -16.35
N LEU A 596 -21.08 -1.95 -16.22
CA LEU A 596 -20.46 -1.29 -15.08
C LEU A 596 -21.25 -1.58 -13.79
N ILE A 597 -20.56 -1.76 -12.66
CA ILE A 597 -21.19 -1.83 -11.34
C ILE A 597 -20.63 -0.74 -10.41
N PRO A 598 -21.44 -0.24 -9.46
CA PRO A 598 -20.95 0.64 -8.41
C PRO A 598 -19.84 -0.01 -7.57
N LEU A 599 -18.87 0.77 -7.10
CA LEU A 599 -17.81 0.27 -6.21
C LEU A 599 -18.36 -0.48 -5.01
N TRP A 600 -19.35 0.08 -4.32
CA TRP A 600 -19.90 -0.54 -3.12
C TRP A 600 -20.61 -1.88 -3.39
N ASP A 601 -21.04 -2.12 -4.63
CA ASP A 601 -21.63 -3.40 -5.01
C ASP A 601 -20.59 -4.52 -5.12
N THR A 602 -19.32 -4.16 -5.34
CA THR A 602 -18.22 -5.15 -5.30
C THR A 602 -18.04 -5.74 -3.91
N TRP A 603 -18.36 -4.99 -2.84
CA TRP A 603 -18.32 -5.48 -1.46
C TRP A 603 -19.27 -6.66 -1.21
N GLY A 604 -20.40 -6.71 -1.92
CA GLY A 604 -21.34 -7.84 -1.86
C GLY A 604 -20.93 -9.05 -2.71
N THR A 605 -19.97 -8.87 -3.63
CA THR A 605 -19.45 -9.97 -4.46
C THR A 605 -18.25 -10.68 -3.83
N SER A 606 -17.51 -9.99 -2.95
CA SER A 606 -16.40 -10.58 -2.21
C SER A 606 -16.89 -11.55 -1.13
N PHE A 607 -16.38 -12.78 -1.21
CA PHE A 607 -16.58 -13.92 -0.31
C PHE A 607 -17.94 -14.61 -0.29
N TYR A 608 -19.08 -13.90 -0.34
CA TYR A 608 -20.39 -14.60 -0.32
C TYR A 608 -20.77 -15.26 -1.65
N ASN A 609 -20.10 -14.94 -2.77
CA ASN A 609 -20.45 -15.45 -4.09
C ASN A 609 -19.39 -16.30 -4.80
N PHE A 610 -18.20 -16.55 -4.22
CA PHE A 610 -17.26 -17.49 -4.85
C PHE A 610 -17.82 -18.93 -4.88
N GLN A 611 -18.63 -19.31 -3.88
CA GLN A 611 -19.36 -20.58 -3.91
C GLN A 611 -20.47 -20.58 -4.98
N ARG A 612 -21.18 -19.46 -5.17
CA ARG A 612 -22.28 -19.37 -6.17
C ARG A 612 -21.81 -19.16 -7.61
N LEU A 613 -20.67 -18.54 -7.85
CA LEU A 613 -20.11 -18.41 -9.20
C LEU A 613 -19.58 -19.75 -9.71
N HIS A 614 -19.05 -20.62 -8.84
CA HIS A 614 -18.75 -21.99 -9.23
C HIS A 614 -20.02 -22.76 -9.64
N ASP A 615 -21.11 -22.62 -8.88
CA ASP A 615 -22.39 -23.29 -9.15
C ASP A 615 -23.13 -22.70 -10.38
N TYR A 616 -22.93 -21.43 -10.71
CA TYR A 616 -23.53 -20.78 -11.89
C TYR A 616 -22.81 -21.15 -13.21
N PHE A 617 -21.56 -21.61 -13.14
CA PHE A 617 -20.78 -22.09 -14.30
C PHE A 617 -20.67 -23.61 -14.40
N THR A 618 -21.21 -24.36 -13.43
CA THR A 618 -21.23 -25.84 -13.44
C THR A 618 -22.63 -26.44 -13.63
N HIS A 619 -23.65 -25.62 -13.92
CA HIS A 619 -25.02 -26.04 -14.25
C HIS A 619 -25.51 -25.48 -15.59
#